data_AF-A0AAN8J4I5-F1
#
_entry.id   AF-A0AAN8J4I5-F1
#
_cell.length_a   1.000
_cell.length_b   1.000
_cell.length_c   1.000
_cell.angle_alpha   90.00
_cell.angle_beta   90.00
_cell.angle_gamma   90.00
#
_symmetry.space_group_name_H-M   'P 1'
#
loop_
_entity.id
_entity.type
_entity.pdbx_description
1 polymer ?
#
loop_
_entity_poly.entity_id
_entity_poly.type
_entity_poly.pdbx_seq_one_letter_code
_entity_poly.pdbx_strand_id
1 'polypeptide(L)'
;MHTESKETIDLDTLPQSSNVRQVGKSIKAMTLDEIVREIMNSDGKAVVTYCDDGSKKQGAGSFSVQGFTINQKYRPLPTLTIASETRSNLADLKIAVLDVLSAASGVETKVLFEKIDFIVTDHTSHNFDVEDIVAEKVDSEHNPAHLFCNVHPSLMFNRVVTKQWAEIEDTIGRDKIYSSFLVNATTNSSSVTEQALDCITRLINHDFDHKPWNKSNEFDSHIAPKKNKSVSLKDERFNRLTLTCAVAVYHLDDVSDFLEKFEHVTNQLACIVRCFMELDFLKILYVTGALLGLHLVEPFLSLTTSTATTYSKLIPAFKQLHVDLTTTEPSALLNVNVSAFKFVSEDRFNASKYDNDVCQAIESCLADISPHVENVIGIKKAPIHNLNAERSVGFINYELGRRGTKQLASASACQVKAKSADLIEKRPSGSFLQEIGI
;
A
#
# COMPACT_ATOMS: atom_id res chain seq x y z
N MET A 1 -24.34 66.17 13.90
CA MET A 1 -24.08 64.79 14.34
C MET A 1 -25.08 63.91 13.62
N HIS A 2 -24.61 63.14 12.65
CA HIS A 2 -25.43 62.24 11.83
C HIS A 2 -25.81 60.99 12.66
N THR A 3 -27.10 60.71 12.74
CA THR A 3 -27.64 59.44 13.22
C THR A 3 -27.76 58.48 12.04
N GLU A 4 -26.98 57.41 12.08
CA GLU A 4 -27.02 56.29 11.13
C GLU A 4 -28.39 55.59 11.19
N SER A 5 -29.04 55.47 10.04
CA SER A 5 -30.23 54.64 9.85
C SER A 5 -29.80 53.16 9.81
N LYS A 6 -30.25 52.38 10.79
CA LYS A 6 -30.13 50.92 10.74
C LYS A 6 -30.95 50.39 9.57
N GLU A 7 -30.27 49.81 8.57
CA GLU A 7 -30.91 48.95 7.57
C GLU A 7 -31.50 47.74 8.29
N THR A 8 -32.83 47.69 8.38
CA THR A 8 -33.57 46.50 8.78
C THR A 8 -33.52 45.51 7.62
N ILE A 9 -32.73 44.45 7.78
CA ILE A 9 -32.74 43.30 6.88
C ILE A 9 -34.13 42.66 6.96
N ASP A 10 -34.85 42.66 5.84
CA ASP A 10 -36.15 42.00 5.70
C ASP A 10 -35.97 40.48 5.70
N LEU A 11 -36.15 39.88 6.87
CA LEU A 11 -36.02 38.43 7.10
C LEU A 11 -37.06 37.60 6.33
N ASP A 12 -38.12 38.21 5.79
CA ASP A 12 -39.14 37.52 4.97
C ASP A 12 -38.70 37.33 3.51
N THR A 13 -37.58 37.93 3.09
CA THR A 13 -36.97 37.71 1.76
C THR A 13 -35.88 36.64 1.73
N LEU A 14 -35.52 36.06 2.88
CA LEU A 14 -34.59 34.93 2.92
C LEU A 14 -35.31 33.67 2.39
N PRO A 15 -34.72 32.94 1.43
CA PRO A 15 -35.31 31.70 0.95
C PRO A 15 -35.52 30.75 2.14
N GLN A 16 -36.74 30.24 2.31
CA GLN A 16 -37.06 29.25 3.34
C GLN A 16 -36.01 28.13 3.29
N SER A 17 -35.57 27.65 4.46
CA SER A 17 -34.51 26.64 4.57
C SER A 17 -34.76 25.36 3.77
N SER A 18 -36.03 25.05 3.47
CA SER A 18 -36.49 24.03 2.52
C SER A 18 -36.03 24.30 1.08
N ASN A 19 -36.15 25.55 0.60
CA ASN A 19 -35.76 25.96 -0.75
C ASN A 19 -34.23 25.91 -0.93
N VAL A 20 -33.46 26.32 0.08
CA VAL A 20 -31.98 26.22 0.03
C VAL A 20 -31.52 24.76 0.01
N ARG A 21 -32.17 23.88 0.78
CA ARG A 21 -31.90 22.44 0.74
C ARG A 21 -32.29 21.79 -0.59
N GLN A 22 -33.42 22.21 -1.18
CA GLN A 22 -33.85 21.72 -2.50
C GLN A 22 -32.90 22.17 -3.61
N VAL A 23 -32.51 23.44 -3.64
CA VAL A 23 -31.51 23.96 -4.59
C VAL A 23 -30.17 23.21 -4.44
N GLY A 24 -29.74 22.96 -3.20
CA GLY A 24 -28.54 22.17 -2.93
C GLY A 24 -28.62 20.71 -3.40
N LYS A 25 -29.80 20.06 -3.36
CA LYS A 25 -30.02 18.73 -3.94
C LYS A 25 -30.01 18.77 -5.47
N SER A 26 -30.65 19.77 -6.08
CA SER A 26 -30.69 19.93 -7.54
C SER A 26 -29.30 20.19 -8.14
N ILE A 27 -28.48 21.05 -7.51
CA ILE A 27 -27.10 21.30 -7.94
C ILE A 27 -26.28 20.00 -7.92
N LYS A 28 -26.43 19.18 -6.87
CA LYS A 28 -25.75 17.89 -6.77
C LYS A 28 -26.17 16.91 -7.87
N ALA A 29 -27.48 16.84 -8.17
CA ALA A 29 -27.97 16.00 -9.26
C ALA A 29 -27.42 16.45 -10.62
N MET A 30 -27.39 17.76 -10.89
CA MET A 30 -26.80 18.31 -12.11
C MET A 30 -25.30 18.02 -12.24
N THR A 31 -24.55 18.14 -11.14
CA THR A 31 -23.13 17.79 -11.12
C THR A 31 -22.92 16.30 -11.40
N LEU A 32 -23.75 15.42 -10.85
CA LEU A 32 -23.68 13.98 -11.11
C LEU A 32 -24.03 13.64 -12.57
N ASP A 33 -25.05 14.29 -13.15
CA ASP A 33 -25.39 14.13 -14.57
C ASP A 33 -24.23 14.58 -15.48
N GLU A 34 -23.60 15.71 -15.18
CA GLU A 34 -22.42 16.18 -15.92
C GLU A 34 -21.26 15.19 -15.84
N ILE A 35 -20.99 14.64 -14.65
CA ILE A 35 -20.00 13.58 -14.46
C ILE A 35 -20.35 12.36 -15.34
N VAL A 36 -21.59 11.89 -15.33
CA VAL A 36 -21.99 10.74 -16.17
C VAL A 36 -21.81 11.06 -17.65
N ARG A 37 -22.15 12.28 -18.08
CA ARG A 37 -21.95 12.70 -19.48
C ARG A 37 -20.46 12.70 -19.86
N GLU A 38 -19.57 13.13 -18.96
CA GLU A 38 -18.12 13.01 -19.15
C GLU A 38 -17.67 11.54 -19.27
N ILE A 39 -18.20 10.63 -18.45
CA ILE A 39 -17.93 9.18 -18.49
C ILE A 39 -18.39 8.58 -19.83
N MET A 40 -19.60 8.92 -20.28
CA MET A 40 -20.17 8.33 -21.50
C MET A 40 -19.46 8.83 -22.77
N ASN A 41 -18.96 10.06 -22.74
CA ASN A 41 -18.23 10.67 -23.85
C ASN A 41 -16.72 10.39 -23.83
N SER A 42 -16.19 9.73 -22.78
CA SER A 42 -14.77 9.36 -22.78
C SER A 42 -14.52 8.14 -23.66
N ASP A 43 -13.44 8.22 -24.46
CA ASP A 43 -12.97 7.10 -25.29
C ASP A 43 -12.48 5.91 -24.44
N GLY A 44 -12.08 6.17 -23.19
CA GLY A 44 -11.68 5.18 -22.19
C GLY A 44 -12.75 4.91 -21.13
N LYS A 45 -12.44 3.99 -20.22
CA LYS A 45 -13.24 3.77 -19.01
C LYS A 45 -12.94 4.82 -17.96
N ALA A 46 -13.96 5.23 -17.22
CA ALA A 46 -13.81 6.08 -16.05
C ALA A 46 -13.35 5.25 -14.86
N VAL A 47 -12.53 5.84 -13.99
CA VAL A 47 -11.99 5.14 -12.82
C VAL A 47 -12.59 5.70 -11.54
N VAL A 48 -13.19 4.84 -10.73
CA VAL A 48 -13.58 5.16 -9.34
C VAL A 48 -12.49 4.67 -8.41
N THR A 49 -11.97 5.55 -7.56
CA THR A 49 -11.01 5.14 -6.52
C THR A 49 -11.70 5.14 -5.16
N TYR A 50 -11.76 3.97 -4.53
CA TYR A 50 -12.10 3.85 -3.12
C TYR A 50 -10.85 4.08 -2.29
N CYS A 51 -10.94 4.98 -1.31
CA CYS A 51 -9.90 5.13 -0.30
C CYS A 51 -10.45 4.60 1.02
N ASP A 52 -9.69 3.72 1.68
CA ASP A 52 -9.84 3.53 3.12
C ASP A 52 -9.56 4.87 3.79
N ASP A 53 -10.53 5.39 4.55
CA ASP A 53 -10.36 6.69 5.18
C ASP A 53 -9.29 6.67 6.29
N GLY A 54 -8.88 5.48 6.77
CA GLY A 54 -7.76 5.24 7.69
C GLY A 54 -7.80 6.05 9.00
N SER A 55 -8.84 6.86 9.21
CA SER A 55 -8.81 8.01 10.11
C SER A 55 -9.48 7.71 11.45
N LYS A 56 -10.12 6.54 11.58
CA LYS A 56 -10.82 6.14 12.81
C LYS A 56 -10.22 4.87 13.41
N LYS A 57 -9.51 5.06 14.52
CA LYS A 57 -8.91 4.03 15.39
C LYS A 57 -9.91 3.10 16.09
N GLN A 58 -11.09 2.81 15.52
CA GLN A 58 -12.06 1.91 16.14
C GLN A 58 -12.65 0.97 15.09
N GLY A 59 -12.22 -0.30 15.13
CA GLY A 59 -12.91 -1.50 14.65
C GLY A 59 -13.69 -1.41 13.33
N ALA A 60 -13.19 -2.13 12.31
CA ALA A 60 -13.76 -2.31 10.97
C ALA A 60 -13.73 -1.05 10.08
N GLY A 61 -12.91 -1.11 9.03
CA GLY A 61 -12.67 -0.02 8.09
C GLY A 61 -13.95 0.51 7.46
N SER A 62 -14.21 1.80 7.64
CA SER A 62 -15.23 2.52 6.89
C SER A 62 -14.63 2.98 5.58
N PHE A 63 -15.02 2.34 4.48
CA PHE A 63 -14.66 2.80 3.14
C PHE A 63 -15.50 4.01 2.78
N SER A 64 -14.85 5.01 2.21
CA SER A 64 -15.51 6.18 1.68
C SER A 64 -15.28 6.27 0.17
N VAL A 65 -16.37 6.43 -0.58
CA VAL A 65 -16.27 6.80 -2.00
C VAL A 65 -15.90 8.27 -2.06
N GLN A 66 -14.69 8.57 -2.54
CA GLN A 66 -14.20 9.95 -2.57
C GLN A 66 -14.50 10.63 -3.91
N GLY A 67 -14.36 9.92 -5.04
CA GLY A 67 -14.62 10.52 -6.36
C GLY A 67 -14.25 9.65 -7.56
N PHE A 68 -14.48 10.20 -8.75
CA PHE A 68 -14.01 9.65 -10.03
C PHE A 68 -12.74 10.33 -10.49
N THR A 69 -11.92 9.62 -11.26
CA THR A 69 -10.93 10.20 -12.16
C THR A 69 -11.39 9.94 -13.59
N ILE A 70 -11.72 11.00 -14.33
CA ILE A 70 -12.15 10.94 -15.73
C ILE A 70 -11.16 11.80 -16.52
N ASN A 71 -10.49 11.22 -17.52
CA ASN A 71 -9.46 11.91 -18.30
C ASN A 71 -8.42 12.64 -17.42
N GLN A 72 -7.90 11.95 -16.39
CA GLN A 72 -6.95 12.47 -15.39
C GLN A 72 -7.48 13.61 -14.50
N LYS A 73 -8.76 13.99 -14.61
CA LYS A 73 -9.36 15.02 -13.79
C LYS A 73 -10.23 14.39 -12.71
N TYR A 74 -9.94 14.74 -11.46
CA TYR A 74 -10.72 14.26 -10.31
C TYR A 74 -12.09 14.95 -10.23
N ARG A 75 -13.11 14.20 -9.84
CA ARG A 75 -14.50 14.64 -9.62
C ARG A 75 -14.98 14.08 -8.28
N PRO A 76 -15.22 14.92 -7.26
CA PRO A 76 -15.66 14.43 -5.96
C PRO A 76 -17.07 13.83 -6.06
N LEU A 77 -17.29 12.74 -5.33
CA LEU A 77 -18.60 12.12 -5.13
C LEU A 77 -19.13 12.42 -3.72
N PRO A 78 -20.46 12.34 -3.49
CA PRO A 78 -20.98 12.28 -2.15
C PRO A 78 -20.37 11.09 -1.40
N THR A 79 -19.89 11.35 -0.18
CA THR A 79 -19.31 10.33 0.67
C THR A 79 -20.36 9.28 1.05
N LEU A 80 -20.22 8.09 0.47
CA LEU A 80 -20.95 6.89 0.86
C LEU A 80 -20.05 6.03 1.76
N THR A 81 -20.62 5.53 2.86
CA THR A 81 -19.90 4.78 3.89
C THR A 81 -20.53 3.42 4.08
N ILE A 82 -19.70 2.38 4.24
CA ILE A 82 -20.13 1.04 4.68
C ILE A 82 -19.69 0.78 6.11
N ALA A 83 -20.45 -0.04 6.84
CA ALA A 83 -20.17 -0.34 8.25
C ALA A 83 -19.11 -1.45 8.45
N SER A 84 -18.83 -2.24 7.41
CA SER A 84 -17.77 -3.24 7.43
C SER A 84 -17.32 -3.63 6.03
N GLU A 85 -16.07 -4.00 5.88
CA GLU A 85 -15.46 -4.40 4.62
C GLU A 85 -15.71 -5.89 4.31
N THR A 86 -16.95 -6.23 3.95
CA THR A 86 -17.27 -7.57 3.41
C THR A 86 -17.53 -7.50 1.92
N ARG A 87 -17.36 -8.62 1.21
CA ARG A 87 -17.68 -8.74 -0.22
C ARG A 87 -19.06 -8.18 -0.56
N SER A 88 -20.08 -8.56 0.23
CA SER A 88 -21.46 -8.08 0.02
C SER A 88 -21.56 -6.57 0.21
N ASN A 89 -20.96 -6.02 1.28
CA ASN A 89 -21.05 -4.58 1.53
C ASN A 89 -20.31 -3.76 0.47
N LEU A 90 -19.16 -4.24 -0.01
CA LEU A 90 -18.43 -3.59 -1.10
C LEU A 90 -19.21 -3.64 -2.41
N ALA A 91 -19.85 -4.78 -2.71
CA ALA A 91 -20.74 -4.89 -3.86
C ALA A 91 -21.96 -3.96 -3.73
N ASP A 92 -22.61 -3.92 -2.56
CA ASP A 92 -23.73 -3.02 -2.29
C ASP A 92 -23.33 -1.54 -2.38
N LEU A 93 -22.11 -1.19 -1.97
CA LEU A 93 -21.56 0.15 -2.14
C LEU A 93 -21.38 0.52 -3.62
N LYS A 94 -20.80 -0.38 -4.42
CA LYS A 94 -20.64 -0.19 -5.88
C LYS A 94 -22.00 -0.02 -6.56
N ILE A 95 -22.96 -0.89 -6.26
CA ILE A 95 -24.33 -0.80 -6.77
C ILE A 95 -24.97 0.54 -6.35
N ALA A 96 -24.83 0.96 -5.09
CA ALA A 96 -25.37 2.23 -4.65
C ALA A 96 -24.76 3.44 -5.38
N VAL A 97 -23.45 3.41 -5.69
CA VAL A 97 -22.81 4.43 -6.52
C VAL A 97 -23.42 4.44 -7.93
N LEU A 98 -23.52 3.27 -8.58
CA LEU A 98 -24.09 3.13 -9.92
C LEU A 98 -25.55 3.59 -9.98
N ASP A 99 -26.36 3.23 -8.97
CA ASP A 99 -27.77 3.60 -8.88
C ASP A 99 -27.95 5.12 -8.67
N VAL A 100 -27.08 5.76 -7.89
CA VAL A 100 -27.10 7.22 -7.71
C VAL A 100 -26.77 7.93 -9.03
N LEU A 101 -25.77 7.45 -9.78
CA LEU A 101 -25.43 7.99 -11.10
C LEU A 101 -26.55 7.74 -12.12
N SER A 102 -27.12 6.54 -12.12
CA SER A 102 -28.22 6.13 -12.97
C SER A 102 -29.45 7.00 -12.73
N ALA A 103 -29.83 7.21 -11.46
CA ALA A 103 -30.93 8.09 -11.09
C ALA A 103 -30.69 9.56 -11.47
N ALA A 104 -29.45 10.04 -11.39
CA ALA A 104 -29.11 11.42 -11.75
C ALA A 104 -29.11 11.68 -13.26
N SER A 105 -28.74 10.69 -14.08
CA SER A 105 -28.49 10.85 -15.52
C SER A 105 -29.53 10.18 -16.43
N GLY A 106 -30.28 9.22 -15.90
CA GLY A 106 -31.14 8.34 -16.68
C GLY A 106 -30.40 7.24 -17.46
N VAL A 107 -29.07 7.13 -17.32
CA VAL A 107 -28.29 6.03 -17.94
C VAL A 107 -28.45 4.76 -17.12
N GLU A 108 -28.71 3.64 -17.77
CA GLU A 108 -28.90 2.36 -17.10
C GLU A 108 -27.66 1.95 -16.27
N THR A 109 -27.90 1.42 -15.07
CA THR A 109 -26.86 0.95 -14.12
C THR A 109 -25.88 -0.04 -14.79
N LYS A 110 -26.39 -0.93 -15.65
CA LYS A 110 -25.59 -1.89 -16.43
C LYS A 110 -24.60 -1.20 -17.37
N VAL A 111 -25.05 -0.19 -18.11
CA VAL A 111 -24.21 0.58 -19.05
C VAL A 111 -23.12 1.34 -18.29
N LEU A 112 -23.47 1.92 -17.13
CA LEU A 112 -22.49 2.59 -16.26
C LEU A 112 -21.44 1.61 -15.73
N PHE A 113 -21.86 0.42 -15.30
CA PHE A 113 -20.93 -0.63 -14.83
C PHE A 113 -19.92 -1.03 -15.89
N GLU A 114 -20.34 -1.14 -17.16
CA GLU A 114 -19.46 -1.46 -18.28
C GLU A 114 -18.47 -0.33 -18.65
N LYS A 115 -18.79 0.91 -18.25
CA LYS A 115 -17.98 2.11 -18.50
C LYS A 115 -17.10 2.55 -17.33
N ILE A 116 -17.30 2.00 -16.14
CA ILE A 116 -16.63 2.41 -14.90
C ILE A 116 -15.80 1.25 -14.35
N ASP A 117 -14.50 1.45 -14.20
CA ASP A 117 -13.63 0.55 -13.45
C ASP A 117 -13.56 0.99 -11.97
N PHE A 118 -13.84 0.06 -11.07
CA PHE A 118 -13.78 0.28 -9.63
C PHE A 118 -12.42 -0.18 -9.07
N ILE A 119 -11.61 0.77 -8.60
CA ILE A 119 -10.32 0.50 -7.95
C ILE A 119 -10.48 0.56 -6.45
N VAL A 120 -10.24 -0.56 -5.79
CA VAL A 120 -10.07 -0.62 -4.34
C VAL A 120 -8.57 -0.59 -4.04
N THR A 121 -8.13 0.41 -3.24
CA THR A 121 -6.70 0.65 -3.02
C THR A 121 -6.04 -0.39 -2.14
N ASP A 122 -6.80 -1.09 -1.29
CA ASP A 122 -6.34 -2.24 -0.53
C ASP A 122 -6.72 -3.55 -1.24
N HIS A 123 -5.80 -4.52 -1.29
CA HIS A 123 -6.09 -5.85 -1.87
C HIS A 123 -6.09 -6.86 -0.74
N THR A 124 -7.23 -6.95 -0.09
CA THR A 124 -7.54 -7.96 0.92
C THR A 124 -8.34 -9.11 0.27
N SER A 125 -8.35 -10.30 0.86
CA SER A 125 -8.98 -11.49 0.27
C SER A 125 -10.49 -11.34 0.02
N HIS A 126 -11.13 -10.38 0.70
CA HIS A 126 -12.53 -10.03 0.53
C HIS A 126 -12.80 -9.01 -0.60
N ASN A 127 -11.77 -8.57 -1.34
CA ASN A 127 -11.94 -7.74 -2.54
C ASN A 127 -12.03 -8.58 -3.83
N PHE A 128 -11.64 -9.87 -3.77
CA PHE A 128 -11.88 -10.84 -4.83
C PHE A 128 -13.37 -11.18 -4.95
N ASP A 129 -13.81 -11.46 -6.18
CA ASP A 129 -15.17 -11.86 -6.54
C ASP A 129 -16.25 -10.79 -6.26
N VAL A 130 -15.86 -9.59 -5.79
CA VAL A 130 -16.81 -8.49 -5.57
C VAL A 130 -17.46 -8.07 -6.89
N GLU A 131 -16.67 -8.02 -7.97
CA GLU A 131 -17.19 -7.65 -9.28
C GLU A 131 -18.12 -8.70 -9.85
N ASP A 132 -17.92 -9.98 -9.54
CA ASP A 132 -18.85 -11.04 -9.95
C ASP A 132 -20.22 -10.85 -9.28
N ILE A 133 -20.25 -10.48 -7.99
CA ILE A 133 -21.49 -10.16 -7.27
C ILE A 133 -22.17 -8.91 -7.85
N VAL A 134 -21.39 -7.90 -8.24
CA VAL A 134 -21.93 -6.68 -8.88
C VAL A 134 -22.50 -7.00 -10.26
N ALA A 135 -21.75 -7.74 -11.08
CA ALA A 135 -22.12 -8.18 -12.42
C ALA A 135 -23.43 -9.00 -12.39
N GLU A 136 -23.55 -9.94 -11.46
CA GLU A 136 -24.79 -10.71 -11.23
C GLU A 136 -25.97 -9.78 -10.87
N LYS A 137 -25.76 -8.80 -9.98
CA LYS A 137 -26.82 -7.87 -9.56
C LYS A 137 -27.27 -6.90 -10.65
N VAL A 138 -26.40 -6.54 -11.59
CA VAL A 138 -26.72 -5.64 -12.71
C VAL A 138 -27.01 -6.39 -14.02
N ASP A 139 -27.07 -7.71 -13.98
CA ASP A 139 -27.27 -8.58 -15.15
C ASP A 139 -26.29 -8.26 -16.30
N SER A 140 -25.00 -8.13 -15.97
CA SER A 140 -23.93 -7.90 -16.94
C SER A 140 -22.99 -9.10 -16.98
N GLU A 141 -22.55 -9.46 -18.19
CA GLU A 141 -21.46 -10.41 -18.40
C GLU A 141 -20.08 -9.75 -18.30
N HIS A 142 -20.05 -8.42 -18.08
CA HIS A 142 -18.82 -7.66 -17.96
C HIS A 142 -18.10 -8.01 -16.66
N ASN A 143 -16.86 -8.47 -16.77
CA ASN A 143 -15.96 -8.58 -15.63
C ASN A 143 -14.91 -7.46 -15.73
N PRO A 144 -15.03 -6.37 -14.96
CA PRO A 144 -14.05 -5.30 -14.98
C PRO A 144 -12.67 -5.84 -14.59
N ALA A 145 -11.63 -5.33 -15.25
CA ALA A 145 -10.27 -5.75 -14.95
C ALA A 145 -9.90 -5.25 -13.56
N HIS A 146 -9.83 -6.17 -12.58
CA HIS A 146 -9.34 -5.86 -11.25
C HIS A 146 -7.95 -5.23 -11.33
N LEU A 147 -7.87 -3.93 -11.02
CA LEU A 147 -6.59 -3.23 -10.88
C LEU A 147 -5.92 -3.77 -9.62
N PHE A 148 -4.89 -4.60 -9.83
CA PHE A 148 -4.02 -5.08 -8.78
C PHE A 148 -3.38 -3.89 -8.09
N CYS A 149 -3.51 -3.83 -6.76
CA CYS A 149 -2.71 -2.89 -6.01
C CYS A 149 -1.28 -3.41 -6.01
N ASN A 150 -0.47 -2.82 -6.88
CA ASN A 150 0.95 -3.12 -7.08
C ASN A 150 1.78 -3.05 -5.79
N VAL A 151 1.26 -2.40 -4.76
CA VAL A 151 1.93 -2.19 -3.47
C VAL A 151 1.84 -3.42 -2.56
N HIS A 152 0.70 -4.13 -2.53
CA HIS A 152 0.48 -5.20 -1.55
C HIS A 152 1.41 -6.40 -1.75
N PRO A 153 1.65 -6.90 -2.97
CA PRO A 153 2.56 -8.03 -3.16
C PRO A 153 3.99 -7.69 -2.70
N SER A 154 4.48 -6.47 -2.96
CA SER A 154 5.78 -6.01 -2.46
C SER A 154 5.84 -6.03 -0.93
N LEU A 155 4.80 -5.50 -0.26
CA LEU A 155 4.69 -5.56 1.19
C LEU A 155 4.59 -6.99 1.73
N MET A 156 3.94 -7.91 0.99
CA MET A 156 3.89 -9.32 1.35
C MET A 156 5.26 -9.99 1.25
N PHE A 157 6.07 -9.66 0.25
CA PHE A 157 7.45 -10.16 0.17
C PHE A 157 8.24 -9.74 1.42
N ASN A 158 8.18 -8.46 1.78
CA ASN A 158 8.83 -7.95 3.00
C ASN A 158 8.34 -8.67 4.26
N ARG A 159 7.03 -8.85 4.41
CA ARG A 159 6.44 -9.54 5.57
C ARG A 159 6.91 -10.98 5.71
N VAL A 160 7.05 -11.70 4.59
CA VAL A 160 7.56 -13.07 4.63
C VAL A 160 9.03 -13.10 5.05
N VAL A 161 9.84 -12.15 4.57
CA VAL A 161 11.25 -12.01 4.96
C VAL A 161 11.38 -11.73 6.45
N THR A 162 10.66 -10.73 6.97
CA THR A 162 10.72 -10.38 8.40
C THR A 162 10.23 -11.53 9.29
N LYS A 163 9.27 -12.32 8.82
CA LYS A 163 8.82 -13.52 9.53
C LYS A 163 9.91 -14.58 9.60
N GLN A 164 10.64 -14.83 8.51
CA GLN A 164 11.77 -15.77 8.53
C GLN A 164 12.88 -15.30 9.46
N TRP A 165 13.20 -14.01 9.45
CA TRP A 165 14.18 -13.44 10.40
C TRP A 165 13.74 -13.66 11.84
N ALA A 166 12.46 -13.39 12.15
CA ALA A 166 11.91 -13.66 13.48
C ALA A 166 12.05 -15.14 13.88
N GLU A 167 11.76 -16.08 12.98
CA GLU A 167 11.92 -17.53 13.25
C GLU A 167 13.39 -17.92 13.53
N ILE A 168 14.35 -17.32 12.81
CA ILE A 168 15.80 -17.52 13.03
C ILE A 168 16.21 -16.95 14.38
N GLU A 169 15.79 -15.72 14.68
CA GLU A 169 16.08 -15.03 15.95
C GLU A 169 15.48 -15.75 17.15
N ASP A 170 14.27 -16.29 17.01
CA ASP A 170 13.60 -17.07 18.06
C ASP A 170 14.35 -18.39 18.32
N THR A 171 14.97 -18.98 17.28
CA THR A 171 15.83 -20.18 17.42
C THR A 171 17.10 -19.86 18.22
N ILE A 172 17.69 -18.67 18.03
CA ILE A 172 18.83 -18.19 18.81
C ILE A 172 18.38 -17.91 20.26
N GLY A 173 17.20 -17.32 20.41
CA GLY A 173 16.62 -16.84 21.66
C GLY A 173 16.93 -15.36 21.86
N ARG A 174 15.93 -14.49 21.64
CA ARG A 174 16.09 -13.03 21.72
C ARG A 174 16.70 -12.54 23.03
N ASP A 175 16.33 -13.14 24.15
CA ASP A 175 16.90 -12.79 25.47
C ASP A 175 18.42 -13.01 25.51
N LYS A 176 18.92 -14.05 24.83
CA LYS A 176 20.37 -14.30 24.73
C LYS A 176 21.05 -13.26 23.85
N ILE A 177 20.42 -12.87 22.75
CA ILE A 177 20.94 -11.83 21.86
C ILE A 177 21.12 -10.52 22.64
N TYR A 178 20.12 -10.10 23.41
CA TYR A 178 20.20 -8.85 24.16
C TYR A 178 20.98 -8.95 25.47
N SER A 179 21.27 -10.16 25.98
CA SER A 179 22.02 -10.33 27.22
C SER A 179 23.47 -9.80 27.15
N SER A 180 24.02 -9.68 25.94
CA SER A 180 25.35 -9.11 25.70
C SER A 180 25.33 -7.59 25.51
N PHE A 181 24.15 -6.95 25.45
CA PHE A 181 24.06 -5.53 25.14
C PHE A 181 24.31 -4.70 26.39
N LEU A 182 25.21 -3.71 26.30
CA LEU A 182 25.54 -2.80 27.40
C LEU A 182 24.44 -1.77 27.72
N VAL A 183 23.38 -1.78 26.91
CA VAL A 183 22.31 -0.78 26.90
C VAL A 183 20.97 -1.49 26.78
N ASN A 184 19.96 -1.00 27.49
CA ASN A 184 18.61 -1.54 27.41
C ASN A 184 18.07 -1.34 25.99
N ALA A 185 18.15 -2.39 25.17
CA ALA A 185 17.41 -2.48 23.93
C ALA A 185 15.96 -2.82 24.25
N THR A 186 15.02 -2.09 23.66
CA THR A 186 13.59 -2.39 23.83
C THR A 186 13.24 -3.66 23.08
N THR A 187 12.72 -4.66 23.78
CA THR A 187 12.11 -5.85 23.19
C THR A 187 10.76 -5.48 22.57
N ASN A 188 10.79 -4.78 21.43
CA ASN A 188 9.60 -4.51 20.65
C ASN A 188 9.16 -5.78 19.89
N SER A 189 7.95 -5.77 19.34
CA SER A 189 7.41 -6.88 18.56
C SER A 189 8.10 -7.09 17.20
N SER A 190 8.99 -6.17 16.78
CA SER A 190 9.76 -6.29 15.53
C SER A 190 10.92 -7.27 15.68
N SER A 191 11.44 -7.77 14.55
CA SER A 191 12.65 -8.60 14.54
C SER A 191 13.87 -7.82 15.05
N VAL A 192 14.86 -8.51 15.60
CA VAL A 192 16.17 -7.95 15.98
C VAL A 192 16.84 -7.33 14.74
N THR A 193 16.73 -8.01 13.61
CA THR A 193 17.28 -7.59 12.32
C THR A 193 16.72 -6.23 11.88
N GLU A 194 15.40 -6.05 11.93
CA GLU A 194 14.75 -4.76 11.64
C GLU A 194 15.18 -3.67 12.61
N GLN A 195 15.31 -3.99 13.90
CA GLN A 195 15.77 -3.00 14.89
C GLN A 195 17.21 -2.56 14.62
N ALA A 196 18.07 -3.49 14.23
CA ALA A 196 19.45 -3.20 13.88
C ALA A 196 19.55 -2.33 12.62
N LEU A 197 18.77 -2.66 11.58
CA LEU A 197 18.66 -1.83 10.37
C LEU A 197 18.15 -0.41 10.68
N ASP A 198 17.11 -0.28 11.51
CA ASP A 198 16.60 1.03 11.96
C ASP A 198 17.70 1.80 12.70
N CYS A 199 18.43 1.15 13.61
CA CYS A 199 19.46 1.81 14.39
C CYS A 199 20.64 2.29 13.54
N ILE A 200 21.15 1.42 12.64
CA ILE A 200 22.24 1.75 11.72
C ILE A 200 21.82 2.92 10.82
N THR A 201 20.68 2.81 10.16
CA THR A 201 20.22 3.86 9.23
C THR A 201 19.95 5.16 9.94
N ARG A 202 19.30 5.15 11.10
CA ARG A 202 19.06 6.37 11.88
C ARG A 202 20.35 7.06 12.28
N LEU A 203 21.41 6.30 12.61
CA LEU A 203 22.69 6.88 12.99
C LEU A 203 23.34 7.67 11.85
N ILE A 204 23.23 7.20 10.60
CA ILE A 204 23.98 7.75 9.45
C ILE A 204 23.11 8.49 8.42
N ASN A 205 21.79 8.48 8.53
CA ASN A 205 20.89 9.07 7.53
C ASN A 205 20.54 10.53 7.85
N HIS A 206 20.54 11.37 6.81
CA HIS A 206 20.24 12.79 6.89
C HIS A 206 18.79 13.14 7.27
N ASP A 207 17.85 12.19 7.16
CA ASP A 207 16.47 12.36 7.65
C ASP A 207 16.42 12.72 9.16
N PHE A 208 17.49 12.39 9.89
CA PHE A 208 17.61 12.60 11.33
C PHE A 208 18.64 13.67 11.71
N ASP A 209 19.09 14.54 10.79
CA ASP A 209 20.08 15.62 11.06
C ASP A 209 19.68 16.54 12.22
N HIS A 210 18.37 16.71 12.42
CA HIS A 210 17.82 17.50 13.51
C HIS A 210 17.92 16.81 14.89
N LYS A 211 18.41 15.57 14.96
CA LYS A 211 18.57 14.80 16.19
C LYS A 211 20.02 14.81 16.66
N PRO A 212 20.30 15.09 17.94
CA PRO A 212 21.68 15.22 18.45
C PRO A 212 22.47 13.90 18.46
N TRP A 213 21.78 12.75 18.43
CA TRP A 213 22.40 11.42 18.39
C TRP A 213 22.77 10.97 16.98
N ASN A 214 22.26 11.64 15.94
CA ASN A 214 22.60 11.35 14.55
C ASN A 214 24.02 11.86 14.24
N LYS A 215 24.68 11.17 13.30
CA LYS A 215 26.09 11.35 12.94
C LYS A 215 26.29 11.35 11.43
N SER A 216 25.25 11.65 10.65
CA SER A 216 25.29 11.64 9.18
C SER A 216 26.43 12.49 8.61
N ASN A 217 26.58 13.74 9.06
CA ASN A 217 27.61 14.67 8.58
C ASN A 217 29.04 14.20 8.92
N GLU A 218 29.25 13.72 10.15
CA GLU A 218 30.53 13.16 10.56
C GLU A 218 30.85 11.85 9.80
N PHE A 219 29.83 11.03 9.56
CA PHE A 219 29.95 9.79 8.78
C PHE A 219 30.29 10.07 7.31
N ASP A 220 29.59 11.01 6.66
CA ASP A 220 29.88 11.45 5.29
C ASP A 220 31.33 11.93 5.13
N SER A 221 31.81 12.70 6.11
CA SER A 221 33.20 13.17 6.15
C SER A 221 34.20 12.02 6.33
N HIS A 222 33.81 10.96 7.04
CA HIS A 222 34.64 9.79 7.30
C HIS A 222 34.78 8.90 6.06
N ILE A 223 33.68 8.65 5.35
CA ILE A 223 33.66 7.72 4.21
C ILE A 223 34.11 8.37 2.89
N ALA A 224 34.29 9.69 2.85
CA ALA A 224 34.70 10.41 1.64
C ALA A 224 35.98 9.79 1.02
N PRO A 225 36.00 9.51 -0.30
CA PRO A 225 35.07 9.99 -1.33
C PRO A 225 33.85 9.10 -1.60
N LYS A 226 33.64 8.01 -0.85
CA LYS A 226 32.44 7.15 -0.95
C LYS A 226 31.19 7.96 -0.60
N LYS A 227 30.06 7.64 -1.24
CA LYS A 227 28.80 8.37 -1.04
C LYS A 227 27.92 7.69 -0.02
N ASN A 228 27.28 8.46 0.85
CA ASN A 228 26.28 7.94 1.77
C ASN A 228 24.96 7.62 1.05
N LYS A 229 24.79 6.35 0.66
CA LYS A 229 23.56 5.83 0.04
C LYS A 229 22.34 5.83 0.95
N SER A 230 22.46 6.05 2.27
CA SER A 230 21.27 6.08 3.15
C SER A 230 20.32 7.23 2.82
N VAL A 231 20.81 8.30 2.18
CA VAL A 231 20.01 9.45 1.74
C VAL A 231 18.90 9.06 0.76
N SER A 232 19.08 8.00 -0.03
CA SER A 232 18.04 7.56 -0.98
C SER A 232 16.84 6.89 -0.30
N LEU A 233 16.98 6.45 0.96
CA LEU A 233 15.92 5.74 1.67
C LEU A 233 14.67 6.60 1.93
N LYS A 234 14.80 7.92 1.92
CA LYS A 234 13.67 8.85 2.12
C LYS A 234 12.69 8.85 0.96
N ASP A 235 13.18 8.60 -0.24
CA ASP A 235 12.41 8.63 -1.48
C ASP A 235 11.67 7.30 -1.72
N GLU A 236 11.97 6.31 -0.87
CA GLU A 236 11.57 4.93 -1.08
C GLU A 236 10.49 4.47 -0.10
N ARG A 237 9.33 4.12 -0.69
CA ARG A 237 8.12 3.80 0.06
C ARG A 237 7.80 2.30 0.06
N PHE A 238 8.11 1.59 -1.02
CA PHE A 238 7.58 0.24 -1.26
C PHE A 238 8.63 -0.89 -1.22
N ASN A 239 9.89 -0.60 -1.55
CA ASN A 239 11.06 -1.50 -1.41
C ASN A 239 11.89 -1.22 -0.15
N ARG A 240 11.40 -0.33 0.74
CA ARG A 240 12.22 0.30 1.78
C ARG A 240 13.01 -0.71 2.61
N LEU A 241 12.42 -1.85 2.97
CA LEU A 241 13.10 -2.88 3.75
C LEU A 241 14.31 -3.47 3.01
N THR A 242 14.11 -3.99 1.80
CA THR A 242 15.19 -4.66 1.05
C THR A 242 16.25 -3.68 0.57
N LEU A 243 15.86 -2.46 0.23
CA LEU A 243 16.82 -1.40 -0.07
C LEU A 243 17.60 -0.99 1.19
N THR A 244 16.95 -0.90 2.35
CA THR A 244 17.64 -0.66 3.62
C THR A 244 18.67 -1.75 3.91
N CYS A 245 18.34 -3.02 3.62
CA CYS A 245 19.33 -4.10 3.70
C CYS A 245 20.51 -3.89 2.75
N ALA A 246 20.26 -3.53 1.49
CA ALA A 246 21.33 -3.28 0.51
C ALA A 246 22.24 -2.11 0.92
N VAL A 247 21.65 -1.02 1.42
CA VAL A 247 22.37 0.13 1.97
C VAL A 247 23.16 -0.26 3.23
N ALA A 248 22.58 -1.07 4.11
CA ALA A 248 23.26 -1.55 5.30
C ALA A 248 24.47 -2.42 4.94
N VAL A 249 24.34 -3.34 3.97
CA VAL A 249 25.47 -4.13 3.44
C VAL A 249 26.54 -3.22 2.84
N TYR A 250 26.15 -2.20 2.07
CA TYR A 250 27.09 -1.26 1.46
C TYR A 250 27.92 -0.46 2.46
N HIS A 251 27.33 -0.12 3.62
CA HIS A 251 27.94 0.71 4.66
C HIS A 251 28.37 -0.06 5.91
N LEU A 252 28.23 -1.39 5.96
CA LEU A 252 28.40 -2.15 7.18
C LEU A 252 29.79 -1.95 7.79
N ASP A 253 30.82 -2.17 6.97
CA ASP A 253 32.22 -2.03 7.38
C ASP A 253 32.55 -0.55 7.65
N ASP A 254 32.02 0.39 6.85
CA ASP A 254 32.23 1.82 7.06
C ASP A 254 31.67 2.30 8.42
N VAL A 255 30.51 1.79 8.82
CA VAL A 255 29.88 2.13 10.11
C VAL A 255 30.68 1.55 11.27
N SER A 256 31.19 0.32 11.10
CA SER A 256 32.08 -0.30 12.08
C SER A 256 33.37 0.53 12.25
N ASP A 257 34.05 0.84 11.15
CA ASP A 257 35.29 1.64 11.12
C ASP A 257 35.07 3.05 11.70
N PHE A 258 33.93 3.67 11.39
CA PHE A 258 33.54 4.96 11.95
C PHE A 258 33.41 4.89 13.48
N LEU A 259 32.69 3.90 13.99
CA LEU A 259 32.43 3.76 15.43
C LEU A 259 33.66 3.31 16.22
N GLU A 260 34.59 2.59 15.58
CA GLU A 260 35.92 2.29 16.14
C GLU A 260 36.79 3.55 16.17
N LYS A 261 36.91 4.28 15.06
CA LYS A 261 37.72 5.51 15.00
C LYS A 261 37.24 6.60 15.95
N PHE A 262 35.94 6.72 16.14
CA PHE A 262 35.32 7.75 16.97
C PHE A 262 34.71 7.16 18.26
N GLU A 263 35.55 6.49 19.07
CA GLU A 263 35.15 5.85 20.34
C GLU A 263 34.37 6.79 21.29
N HIS A 264 34.65 8.09 21.23
CA HIS A 264 33.98 9.10 22.06
C HIS A 264 32.48 9.30 21.71
N VAL A 265 32.02 8.79 20.55
CA VAL A 265 30.59 8.79 20.18
C VAL A 265 29.86 7.73 21.02
N THR A 266 29.47 8.14 22.22
CA THR A 266 28.92 7.29 23.29
C THR A 266 27.42 7.50 23.54
N ASN A 267 26.72 8.15 22.60
CA ASN A 267 25.27 8.26 22.69
C ASN A 267 24.63 6.86 22.60
N GLN A 268 23.46 6.70 23.22
CA GLN A 268 22.80 5.39 23.33
C GLN A 268 22.64 4.67 21.99
N LEU A 269 22.31 5.38 20.91
CA LEU A 269 22.14 4.77 19.58
C LEU A 269 23.47 4.20 19.07
N ALA A 270 24.56 4.95 19.15
CA ALA A 270 25.88 4.48 18.73
C ALA A 270 26.36 3.28 19.56
N CYS A 271 26.05 3.24 20.86
CA CYS A 271 26.33 2.06 21.69
C CYS A 271 25.52 0.84 21.25
N ILE A 272 24.23 1.00 20.96
CA ILE A 272 23.37 -0.08 20.45
C ILE A 272 23.90 -0.59 19.10
N VAL A 273 24.27 0.33 18.18
CA VAL A 273 24.80 -0.05 16.86
C VAL A 273 26.08 -0.86 17.00
N ARG A 274 27.02 -0.49 17.90
CA ARG A 274 28.21 -1.33 18.17
C ARG A 274 27.84 -2.75 18.58
N CYS A 275 26.89 -2.92 19.50
CA CYS A 275 26.42 -4.24 19.90
C CYS A 275 25.82 -5.03 18.72
N PHE A 276 25.12 -4.38 17.79
CA PHE A 276 24.62 -5.03 16.59
C PHE A 276 25.73 -5.42 15.60
N MET A 277 26.79 -4.61 15.47
CA MET A 277 27.92 -4.93 14.58
C MET A 277 28.69 -6.19 15.03
N GLU A 278 28.62 -6.56 16.31
CA GLU A 278 29.20 -7.79 16.83
C GLU A 278 28.38 -9.06 16.51
N LEU A 279 27.19 -8.93 15.92
CA LEU A 279 26.32 -10.05 15.61
C LEU A 279 26.47 -10.49 14.14
N ASP A 280 27.41 -11.41 13.89
CA ASP A 280 27.73 -11.91 12.53
C ASP A 280 26.50 -12.38 11.73
N PHE A 281 25.50 -12.95 12.41
CA PHE A 281 24.28 -13.44 11.74
C PHE A 281 23.48 -12.31 11.07
N LEU A 282 23.57 -11.06 11.57
CA LEU A 282 22.88 -9.93 10.97
C LEU A 282 23.40 -9.64 9.56
N LYS A 283 24.72 -9.75 9.33
CA LYS A 283 25.32 -9.59 7.99
C LYS A 283 24.70 -10.57 7.00
N ILE A 284 24.50 -11.83 7.41
CA ILE A 284 23.84 -12.86 6.59
C ILE A 284 22.40 -12.43 6.25
N LEU A 285 21.63 -11.99 7.24
CA LEU A 285 20.23 -11.59 7.04
C LEU A 285 20.09 -10.32 6.18
N TYR A 286 21.01 -9.36 6.32
CA TYR A 286 21.07 -8.17 5.46
C TYR A 286 21.36 -8.55 4.01
N VAL A 287 22.35 -9.40 3.77
CA VAL A 287 22.66 -9.88 2.41
C VAL A 287 21.46 -10.63 1.82
N THR A 288 20.80 -11.51 2.58
CA THR A 288 19.57 -12.18 2.12
C THR A 288 18.48 -11.17 1.74
N GLY A 289 18.20 -10.18 2.59
CA GLY A 289 17.21 -9.14 2.29
C GLY A 289 17.57 -8.31 1.05
N ALA A 290 18.85 -7.97 0.88
CA ALA A 290 19.36 -7.24 -0.27
C ALA A 290 19.17 -8.02 -1.57
N LEU A 291 19.52 -9.32 -1.58
CA LEU A 291 19.36 -10.20 -2.75
C LEU A 291 17.89 -10.41 -3.13
N LEU A 292 17.00 -10.53 -2.14
CA LEU A 292 15.56 -10.59 -2.42
C LEU A 292 15.06 -9.28 -3.01
N GLY A 293 15.57 -8.14 -2.55
CA GLY A 293 15.25 -6.87 -3.20
C GLY A 293 15.71 -6.82 -4.64
N LEU A 294 16.98 -7.18 -4.89
CA LEU A 294 17.60 -7.18 -6.21
C LEU A 294 16.86 -8.08 -7.22
N HIS A 295 16.56 -9.32 -6.83
CA HIS A 295 16.00 -10.30 -7.75
C HIS A 295 14.48 -10.28 -7.83
N LEU A 296 13.78 -9.94 -6.74
CA LEU A 296 12.32 -10.03 -6.66
C LEU A 296 11.64 -8.66 -6.59
N VAL A 297 11.99 -7.85 -5.59
CA VAL A 297 11.19 -6.66 -5.25
C VAL A 297 11.39 -5.55 -6.28
N GLU A 298 12.63 -5.17 -6.61
CA GLU A 298 12.91 -4.11 -7.58
C GLU A 298 12.36 -4.43 -8.97
N PRO A 299 12.57 -5.65 -9.53
CA PRO A 299 12.01 -5.97 -10.84
C PRO A 299 10.48 -6.03 -10.83
N PHE A 300 9.89 -6.48 -9.72
CA PHE A 300 8.44 -6.49 -9.54
C PHE A 300 7.86 -5.06 -9.51
N LEU A 301 8.46 -4.15 -8.73
CA LEU A 301 8.03 -2.75 -8.67
C LEU A 301 8.25 -2.05 -10.02
N SER A 302 9.37 -2.29 -10.68
CA SER A 302 9.65 -1.78 -12.02
C SER A 302 8.59 -2.23 -13.01
N LEU A 303 8.23 -3.52 -13.00
CA LEU A 303 7.20 -4.07 -13.88
C LEU A 303 5.84 -3.42 -13.61
N THR A 304 5.43 -3.36 -12.35
CA THR A 304 4.06 -3.02 -11.95
C THR A 304 3.79 -1.52 -11.90
N THR A 305 4.80 -0.69 -11.66
CA THR A 305 4.64 0.78 -11.64
C THR A 305 4.87 1.43 -13.01
N SER A 306 5.38 0.68 -14.00
CA SER A 306 5.63 1.20 -15.34
C SER A 306 4.33 1.49 -16.09
N THR A 307 4.18 2.72 -16.59
CA THR A 307 3.05 3.15 -17.44
C THR A 307 2.99 2.41 -18.79
N ALA A 308 4.09 1.77 -19.20
CA ALA A 308 4.17 0.96 -20.42
C ALA A 308 3.78 -0.53 -20.20
N THR A 309 3.48 -0.91 -18.96
CA THR A 309 3.06 -2.27 -18.61
C THR A 309 1.54 -2.39 -18.68
N THR A 310 1.06 -3.26 -19.57
CA THR A 310 -0.36 -3.57 -19.75
C THR A 310 -0.72 -4.89 -19.06
N TYR A 311 -2.01 -5.15 -18.85
CA TYR A 311 -2.47 -6.44 -18.32
C TYR A 311 -2.03 -7.64 -19.15
N SER A 312 -1.99 -7.49 -20.48
CA SER A 312 -1.48 -8.52 -21.39
C SER A 312 -0.02 -8.88 -21.13
N LYS A 313 0.77 -7.98 -20.52
CA LYS A 313 2.13 -8.26 -20.04
C LYS A 313 2.16 -8.77 -18.59
N LEU A 314 1.31 -8.22 -17.71
CA LEU A 314 1.28 -8.60 -16.29
C LEU A 314 0.81 -10.04 -16.06
N ILE A 315 -0.26 -10.48 -16.73
CA ILE A 315 -0.81 -11.82 -16.55
C ILE A 315 0.22 -12.92 -16.82
N PRO A 316 0.92 -12.95 -17.97
CA PRO A 316 1.97 -13.94 -18.20
C PRO A 316 3.15 -13.76 -17.25
N ALA A 317 3.54 -12.53 -16.92
CA ALA A 317 4.62 -12.28 -15.96
C ALA A 317 4.29 -12.85 -14.57
N PHE A 318 3.08 -12.66 -14.04
CA PHE A 318 2.72 -13.21 -12.73
C PHE A 318 2.59 -14.73 -12.72
N LYS A 319 2.15 -15.34 -13.83
CA LYS A 319 2.22 -16.80 -13.99
C LYS A 319 3.67 -17.27 -13.94
N GLN A 320 4.58 -16.59 -14.63
CA GLN A 320 6.00 -16.91 -14.61
C GLN A 320 6.60 -16.69 -13.20
N LEU A 321 6.24 -15.60 -12.53
CA LEU A 321 6.68 -15.31 -11.16
C LEU A 321 6.28 -16.42 -10.19
N HIS A 322 5.07 -16.97 -10.32
CA HIS A 322 4.65 -18.09 -9.50
C HIS A 322 5.49 -19.36 -9.75
N VAL A 323 5.80 -19.64 -11.02
CA VAL A 323 6.69 -20.75 -11.39
C VAL A 323 8.09 -20.52 -10.82
N ASP A 324 8.63 -19.33 -11.02
CA ASP A 324 9.95 -18.92 -10.55
C ASP A 324 10.08 -19.06 -9.01
N LEU A 325 9.11 -18.55 -8.24
CA LEU A 325 9.08 -18.65 -6.78
C LEU A 325 9.01 -20.11 -6.26
N THR A 326 8.62 -21.07 -7.10
CA THR A 326 8.48 -22.48 -6.70
C THR A 326 9.57 -23.39 -7.29
N THR A 327 10.32 -22.91 -8.28
CA THR A 327 11.25 -23.74 -9.05
C THR A 327 12.68 -23.18 -9.11
N THR A 328 12.89 -21.90 -8.82
CA THR A 328 14.24 -21.31 -8.80
C THR A 328 15.02 -21.81 -7.59
N GLU A 329 16.19 -22.38 -7.85
CA GLU A 329 17.12 -22.81 -6.80
C GLU A 329 17.70 -21.60 -6.04
N PRO A 330 17.84 -21.68 -4.70
CA PRO A 330 18.39 -20.59 -3.89
C PRO A 330 19.74 -20.04 -4.37
N SER A 331 20.62 -20.91 -4.85
CA SER A 331 21.95 -20.52 -5.37
C SER A 331 21.89 -19.57 -6.57
N ALA A 332 20.79 -19.55 -7.32
CA ALA A 332 20.61 -18.60 -8.42
C ALA A 332 20.54 -17.15 -7.93
N LEU A 333 20.06 -16.91 -6.70
CA LEU A 333 19.98 -15.57 -6.11
C LEU A 333 21.35 -15.05 -5.65
N LEU A 334 22.40 -15.87 -5.65
CA LEU A 334 23.74 -15.42 -5.24
C LEU A 334 24.46 -14.65 -6.35
N ASN A 335 23.96 -14.69 -7.58
CA ASN A 335 24.56 -13.98 -8.71
C ASN A 335 23.91 -12.61 -8.88
N VAL A 336 24.56 -11.55 -8.40
CA VAL A 336 24.06 -10.17 -8.47
C VAL A 336 24.00 -9.61 -9.90
N ASN A 337 24.64 -10.25 -10.87
CA ASN A 337 24.77 -9.77 -12.24
C ASN A 337 23.75 -10.38 -13.21
N VAL A 338 23.03 -11.44 -12.81
CA VAL A 338 22.09 -12.16 -13.68
C VAL A 338 20.77 -12.34 -12.93
N SER A 339 19.65 -12.12 -13.62
CA SER A 339 18.33 -12.30 -12.99
C SER A 339 18.09 -13.75 -12.57
N ALA A 340 17.85 -13.98 -11.28
CA ALA A 340 17.46 -15.30 -10.76
C ALA A 340 16.02 -15.70 -11.18
N PHE A 341 15.14 -14.71 -11.37
CA PHE A 341 13.76 -14.91 -11.78
C PHE A 341 13.53 -14.42 -13.22
N LYS A 342 12.68 -15.11 -13.96
CA LYS A 342 12.44 -14.93 -15.40
C LYS A 342 11.14 -14.20 -15.71
N PHE A 343 10.38 -13.80 -14.69
CA PHE A 343 9.13 -13.06 -14.86
C PHE A 343 9.30 -11.64 -15.44
N VAL A 344 10.51 -11.11 -15.43
CA VAL A 344 10.90 -9.87 -16.12
C VAL A 344 11.96 -10.16 -17.18
N SER A 345 12.10 -9.26 -18.16
CA SER A 345 13.21 -9.32 -19.11
C SER A 345 14.54 -8.95 -18.45
N GLU A 346 15.63 -9.45 -19.02
CA GLU A 346 17.00 -9.11 -18.60
C GLU A 346 17.27 -7.61 -18.67
N ASP A 347 16.77 -6.92 -19.70
CA ASP A 347 16.87 -5.46 -19.80
C ASP A 347 16.17 -4.75 -18.64
N ARG A 348 15.01 -5.24 -18.21
CA ARG A 348 14.27 -4.65 -17.09
C ARG A 348 14.98 -4.93 -15.76
N PHE A 349 15.51 -6.13 -15.56
CA PHE A 349 16.34 -6.46 -14.41
C PHE A 349 17.55 -5.50 -14.35
N ASN A 350 18.31 -5.37 -15.44
CA ASN A 350 19.47 -4.48 -15.50
C ASN A 350 19.12 -2.99 -15.32
N ALA A 351 17.91 -2.56 -15.68
CA ALA A 351 17.45 -1.19 -15.45
C ALA A 351 16.92 -0.94 -14.03
N SER A 352 16.61 -1.99 -13.26
CA SER A 352 16.04 -1.87 -11.90
C SER A 352 16.98 -2.35 -10.79
N LYS A 353 18.13 -2.95 -11.14
CA LYS A 353 19.15 -3.34 -10.17
C LYS A 353 19.66 -2.13 -9.38
N TYR A 354 20.20 -2.39 -8.19
CA TYR A 354 20.89 -1.37 -7.41
C TYR A 354 22.11 -0.82 -8.16
N ASP A 355 22.60 0.33 -7.70
CA ASP A 355 23.85 0.90 -8.19
C ASP A 355 24.99 -0.12 -8.13
N ASN A 356 25.89 -0.09 -9.12
CA ASN A 356 26.95 -1.08 -9.27
C ASN A 356 27.84 -1.20 -8.02
N ASP A 357 28.06 -0.11 -7.28
CA ASP A 357 28.87 -0.10 -6.06
C ASP A 357 28.16 -0.82 -4.89
N VAL A 358 26.83 -0.75 -4.84
CA VAL A 358 26.01 -1.53 -3.89
C VAL A 358 26.03 -3.01 -4.26
N CYS A 359 25.86 -3.35 -5.55
CA CYS A 359 25.97 -4.74 -6.00
C CYS A 359 27.35 -5.35 -5.71
N GLN A 360 28.43 -4.58 -5.90
CA GLN A 360 29.79 -4.99 -5.57
C GLN A 360 29.96 -5.25 -4.06
N ALA A 361 29.37 -4.43 -3.20
CA ALA A 361 29.42 -4.67 -1.75
C ALA A 361 28.69 -5.96 -1.35
N ILE A 362 27.54 -6.25 -1.99
CA ILE A 362 26.81 -7.51 -1.79
C ILE A 362 27.66 -8.70 -2.25
N GLU A 363 28.25 -8.63 -3.44
CA GLU A 363 29.12 -9.67 -3.99
C GLU A 363 30.36 -9.91 -3.12
N SER A 364 30.98 -8.83 -2.62
CA SER A 364 32.11 -8.91 -1.70
C SER A 364 31.72 -9.61 -0.40
N CYS A 365 30.55 -9.31 0.17
CA CYS A 365 30.08 -10.01 1.36
C CYS A 365 29.81 -11.49 1.10
N LEU A 366 29.21 -11.80 -0.06
CA LEU A 366 28.88 -13.17 -0.44
C LEU A 366 30.09 -14.09 -0.52
N ALA A 367 31.28 -13.58 -0.86
CA ALA A 367 32.51 -14.38 -0.90
C ALA A 367 32.76 -15.16 0.40
N ASP A 368 32.37 -14.58 1.55
CA ASP A 368 32.63 -15.17 2.87
C ASP A 368 31.43 -15.94 3.44
N ILE A 369 30.20 -15.58 3.06
CA ILE A 369 28.98 -16.07 3.72
C ILE A 369 27.99 -16.82 2.81
N SER A 370 28.35 -17.07 1.55
CA SER A 370 27.47 -17.71 0.55
C SER A 370 26.73 -18.97 1.06
N PRO A 371 27.39 -19.97 1.70
CA PRO A 371 26.68 -21.16 2.16
C PRO A 371 25.61 -20.86 3.21
N HIS A 372 25.83 -19.85 4.05
CA HIS A 372 24.86 -19.44 5.07
C HIS A 372 23.70 -18.67 4.45
N VAL A 373 23.97 -17.78 3.50
CA VAL A 373 22.94 -17.06 2.74
C VAL A 373 22.07 -18.03 1.96
N GLU A 374 22.68 -19.00 1.27
CA GLU A 374 21.97 -20.04 0.55
C GLU A 374 21.10 -20.87 1.49
N ASN A 375 21.59 -21.20 2.68
CA ASN A 375 20.78 -21.90 3.68
C ASN A 375 19.58 -21.04 4.12
N VAL A 376 19.77 -19.75 4.45
CA VAL A 376 18.66 -18.87 4.87
C VAL A 376 17.61 -18.73 3.76
N ILE A 377 18.02 -18.47 2.52
CA ILE A 377 17.11 -18.43 1.36
C ILE A 377 16.45 -19.80 1.14
N GLY A 378 17.25 -20.85 1.29
CA GLY A 378 16.91 -22.24 1.08
C GLY A 378 16.27 -22.94 2.27
N ILE A 379 15.89 -22.24 3.36
CA ILE A 379 14.99 -22.82 4.35
C ILE A 379 13.68 -23.08 3.61
N LYS A 380 13.56 -24.31 3.07
CA LYS A 380 12.53 -24.88 2.17
C LYS A 380 11.11 -24.89 2.77
N LYS A 381 10.87 -24.06 3.79
CA LYS A 381 9.62 -23.83 4.51
C LYS A 381 9.30 -22.34 4.67
N ALA A 382 9.94 -21.48 3.88
CA ALA A 382 9.53 -20.10 3.70
C ALA A 382 8.00 -20.01 3.50
N PRO A 383 7.27 -19.24 4.33
CA PRO A 383 5.82 -19.14 4.28
C PRO A 383 5.25 -18.40 3.06
N ILE A 384 6.01 -18.25 1.97
CA ILE A 384 5.42 -17.95 0.65
C ILE A 384 4.46 -19.10 0.26
N HIS A 385 4.77 -20.34 0.66
CA HIS A 385 3.91 -21.50 0.46
C HIS A 385 2.76 -21.62 1.47
N ASN A 386 2.74 -20.76 2.49
CA ASN A 386 1.77 -20.83 3.59
C ASN A 386 0.75 -19.68 3.58
N LEU A 387 0.52 -19.07 2.41
CA LEU A 387 -0.65 -18.22 2.15
C LEU A 387 -1.96 -18.92 2.58
N ASN A 388 -2.03 -20.25 2.53
CA ASN A 388 -3.19 -21.02 2.98
C ASN A 388 -3.36 -21.06 4.52
N ALA A 389 -2.29 -21.01 5.33
CA ALA A 389 -2.43 -20.91 6.78
C ALA A 389 -2.70 -19.46 7.24
N GLU A 390 -2.17 -18.45 6.54
CA GLU A 390 -2.62 -17.07 6.78
C GLU A 390 -4.09 -16.87 6.37
N ARG A 391 -4.56 -17.57 5.33
CA ARG A 391 -6.00 -17.67 4.99
C ARG A 391 -6.83 -18.37 6.08
N SER A 392 -6.29 -19.35 6.81
CA SER A 392 -7.04 -20.09 7.84
C SER A 392 -7.10 -19.36 9.19
N VAL A 393 -6.05 -18.62 9.58
CA VAL A 393 -6.11 -17.69 10.71
C VAL A 393 -7.02 -16.49 10.37
N GLY A 394 -6.98 -16.04 9.11
CA GLY A 394 -7.98 -15.14 8.54
C GLY A 394 -9.40 -15.69 8.61
N PHE A 395 -9.59 -17.00 8.41
CA PHE A 395 -10.91 -17.68 8.48
C PHE A 395 -11.48 -17.75 9.91
N ILE A 396 -10.63 -17.92 10.94
CA ILE A 396 -11.06 -17.91 12.36
C ILE A 396 -11.42 -16.48 12.80
N ASN A 397 -10.63 -15.49 12.42
CA ASN A 397 -10.98 -14.08 12.61
C ASN A 397 -12.20 -13.67 11.78
N TYR A 398 -12.39 -14.26 10.60
CA TYR A 398 -13.56 -14.09 9.74
C TYR A 398 -14.83 -14.67 10.36
N GLU A 399 -14.81 -15.84 11.02
CA GLU A 399 -16.01 -16.37 11.70
C GLU A 399 -16.35 -15.62 13.00
N LEU A 400 -15.34 -15.16 13.73
CA LEU A 400 -15.55 -14.25 14.88
C LEU A 400 -16.11 -12.90 14.41
N GLY A 401 -15.62 -12.39 13.27
CA GLY A 401 -16.16 -11.25 12.55
C GLY A 401 -17.60 -11.49 12.11
N ARG A 402 -17.90 -12.59 11.41
CA ARG A 402 -19.20 -12.94 10.79
C ARG A 402 -20.37 -12.91 11.77
N ARG A 403 -20.13 -13.28 13.03
CA ARG A 403 -21.12 -13.20 14.11
C ARG A 403 -21.47 -11.76 14.49
N GLY A 404 -20.49 -10.85 14.47
CA GLY A 404 -20.72 -9.40 14.54
C GLY A 404 -21.23 -8.80 13.21
N THR A 405 -20.79 -9.32 12.07
CA THR A 405 -21.14 -8.85 10.72
C THR A 405 -22.60 -9.06 10.37
N LYS A 406 -23.29 -10.09 10.89
CA LYS A 406 -24.75 -10.23 10.64
C LYS A 406 -25.55 -9.03 11.18
N GLN A 407 -25.14 -8.45 12.30
CA GLN A 407 -25.79 -7.28 12.89
C GLN A 407 -25.36 -5.99 12.16
N LEU A 408 -24.07 -5.88 11.77
CA LEU A 408 -23.53 -4.75 11.01
C LEU A 408 -23.97 -4.71 9.54
N ALA A 409 -24.15 -5.84 8.87
CA ALA A 409 -24.64 -5.92 7.49
C ALA A 409 -26.09 -5.43 7.39
N SER A 410 -26.94 -5.79 8.36
CA SER A 410 -28.31 -5.27 8.45
C SER A 410 -28.31 -3.75 8.67
N ALA A 411 -27.45 -3.25 9.59
CA ALA A 411 -27.30 -1.82 9.84
C ALA A 411 -26.74 -1.04 8.64
N SER A 412 -25.73 -1.60 7.94
CA SER A 412 -25.11 -1.00 6.76
C SER A 412 -26.08 -0.97 5.57
N ALA A 413 -26.80 -2.07 5.33
CA ALA A 413 -27.82 -2.12 4.29
C ALA A 413 -28.94 -1.10 4.55
N CYS A 414 -29.38 -0.94 5.80
CA CYS A 414 -30.33 0.11 6.17
C CYS A 414 -29.75 1.51 5.97
N GLN A 415 -28.49 1.76 6.32
CA GLN A 415 -27.86 3.07 6.21
C GLN A 415 -27.60 3.49 4.76
N VAL A 416 -27.13 2.56 3.91
CA VAL A 416 -26.94 2.77 2.48
C VAL A 416 -28.29 2.99 1.81
N LYS A 417 -29.29 2.13 2.07
CA LYS A 417 -30.65 2.29 1.51
C LYS A 417 -31.33 3.58 1.95
N ALA A 418 -31.16 3.99 3.21
CA ALA A 418 -31.72 5.25 3.71
C ALA A 418 -31.09 6.45 3.01
N LYS A 419 -29.75 6.50 2.93
CA LYS A 419 -29.05 7.59 2.23
C LYS A 419 -29.31 7.60 0.73
N SER A 420 -29.37 6.45 0.07
CA SER A 420 -29.69 6.38 -1.36
C SER A 420 -31.14 6.78 -1.61
N ALA A 421 -32.10 6.35 -0.77
CA ALA A 421 -33.48 6.81 -0.85
C ALA A 421 -33.63 8.33 -0.65
N ASP A 422 -32.88 8.93 0.28
CA ASP A 422 -32.84 10.39 0.50
C ASP A 422 -32.34 11.18 -0.72
N LEU A 423 -31.52 10.53 -1.56
CA LEU A 423 -30.98 11.06 -2.81
C LEU A 423 -31.89 10.76 -4.02
N ILE A 424 -32.62 9.65 -4.00
CA ILE A 424 -33.38 9.11 -5.14
C ILE A 424 -34.86 9.56 -5.14
N GLU A 425 -35.35 10.22 -4.09
CA GLU A 425 -36.74 10.67 -3.89
C GLU A 425 -37.52 10.83 -5.22
N LYS A 426 -38.23 9.76 -5.60
CA LYS A 426 -38.71 9.52 -6.97
C LYS A 426 -39.69 10.62 -7.38
N ARG A 427 -39.26 11.53 -8.24
CA ARG A 427 -40.18 12.33 -9.05
C ARG A 427 -40.54 11.54 -10.32
N PRO A 428 -41.80 11.60 -10.78
CA PRO A 428 -42.18 11.00 -12.06
C PRO A 428 -41.36 11.64 -13.20
N SER A 429 -40.86 10.79 -14.11
CA SER A 429 -40.07 11.23 -15.26
C SER A 429 -40.86 12.27 -16.07
N GLY A 430 -40.24 13.43 -16.32
CA GLY A 430 -40.85 14.54 -17.05
C GLY A 430 -41.45 15.67 -16.19
N SER A 431 -41.61 15.50 -14.87
CA SER A 431 -42.11 16.57 -13.99
C SER A 431 -41.18 17.78 -13.85
N PHE A 432 -39.91 17.63 -14.26
CA PHE A 432 -38.91 18.69 -14.17
C PHE A 432 -39.12 19.82 -15.20
N LEU A 433 -39.72 19.55 -16.36
CA LEU A 433 -39.94 20.57 -17.40
C LEU A 433 -41.15 21.46 -17.09
N GLN A 434 -42.16 20.94 -16.40
CA GLN A 434 -43.37 21.70 -16.06
C GLN A 434 -43.16 22.76 -14.96
N GLU A 435 -42.20 22.58 -14.04
CA GLU A 435 -41.98 23.53 -12.93
C GLU A 435 -41.08 24.72 -13.30
N ILE A 436 -40.36 24.67 -14.42
CA ILE A 436 -39.47 25.76 -14.90
C ILE A 436 -40.06 26.59 -16.04
N GLY A 437 -41.28 26.29 -16.49
CA GLY A 437 -41.98 27.08 -17.51
C GLY A 437 -41.28 27.09 -18.86
N ILE A 438 -40.82 25.93 -19.34
CA ILE A 438 -40.39 25.70 -20.73
C ILE A 438 -41.23 24.57 -21.34
#